data_AF-A0A4Q9MET0-F1
#
_entry.id   AF-A0A4Q9MET0-F1
#
_cell.length_a   1.000
_cell.length_b   1.000
_cell.length_c   1.000
_cell.angle_alpha   90.00
_cell.angle_beta   90.00
_cell.angle_gamma   90.00
#
_symmetry.space_group_name_H-M   'P 1'
#
loop_
_entity.id
_entity.type
_entity.pdbx_description
1 polymer ?
#
loop_
_entity_poly.entity_id
_entity_poly.type
_entity_poly.pdbx_seq_one_letter_code
_entity_poly.pdbx_strand_id
1 'polypeptide(L)'
;MRPTEIRRGDMPGPKGVWWGDKGVLKQKGIVTYSMSPFKQRATHHLIRNYILNGYRRLSGQFVYWSIPFAIGYGTYAWAKSYDAWQNSKAAHAHGHGEH
;
A
#
# COMPACT_ATOMS: atom_id res chain seq x y z
N MET A 1 -49.06 14.04 -14.55
CA MET A 1 -48.77 12.60 -14.37
C MET A 1 -47.51 12.50 -13.53
N ARG A 2 -47.63 12.04 -12.28
CA ARG A 2 -46.48 11.85 -11.38
C ARG A 2 -45.89 10.46 -11.67
N PRO A 3 -44.58 10.31 -11.91
CA PRO A 3 -43.97 9.00 -12.09
C PRO A 3 -44.29 8.14 -10.88
N THR A 4 -44.90 6.99 -11.13
CA THR A 4 -45.25 5.98 -10.15
C THR A 4 -44.00 5.51 -9.42
N GLU A 5 -44.02 5.66 -8.10
CA GLU A 5 -43.04 5.09 -7.18
C GLU A 5 -42.82 3.60 -7.47
N ILE A 6 -41.56 3.16 -7.55
CA ILE A 6 -41.23 1.73 -7.53
C ILE A 6 -41.66 1.22 -6.15
N ARG A 7 -42.71 0.39 -6.09
CA ARG A 7 -43.06 -0.38 -4.90
C ARG A 7 -41.84 -1.16 -4.43
N ARG A 8 -41.21 -0.74 -3.33
CA ARG A 8 -40.26 -1.57 -2.58
C ARG A 8 -41.07 -2.35 -1.55
N GLY A 9 -41.25 -3.65 -1.79
CA GLY A 9 -41.92 -4.57 -0.88
C GLY A 9 -41.02 -5.12 0.24
N ASP A 10 -39.79 -4.64 0.36
CA ASP A 10 -38.79 -5.16 1.29
C ASP A 10 -38.70 -4.33 2.58
N MET A 11 -38.20 -4.97 3.65
CA MET A 11 -37.88 -4.29 4.92
C MET A 11 -36.80 -3.21 4.70
N PRO A 12 -36.89 -2.05 5.38
CA PRO A 12 -35.88 -1.01 5.29
C PRO A 12 -34.50 -1.57 5.68
N GLY A 13 -33.58 -1.62 4.71
CA GLY A 13 -32.21 -2.09 4.93
C GLY A 13 -31.34 -1.03 5.63
N PRO A 14 -30.12 -1.41 6.07
CA PRO A 14 -29.12 -0.48 6.58
C PRO A 14 -28.84 0.66 5.57
N LYS A 15 -28.43 1.83 6.06
CA LYS A 15 -28.06 2.95 5.19
C LYS A 15 -26.93 2.54 4.24
N GLY A 16 -27.22 2.48 2.95
CA GLY A 16 -26.27 2.18 1.88
C GLY A 16 -26.19 3.33 0.88
N VAL A 17 -25.01 3.54 0.30
CA VAL A 17 -24.78 4.59 -0.70
C VAL A 17 -24.99 4.04 -2.11
N TRP A 18 -25.57 4.85 -3.00
CA TRP A 18 -25.77 4.53 -4.42
C TRP A 18 -25.51 5.75 -5.31
N TRP A 19 -25.46 5.55 -6.63
CA TRP A 19 -25.36 6.65 -7.58
C TRP A 19 -26.51 7.65 -7.39
N GLY A 20 -26.16 8.92 -7.20
CA GLY A 20 -27.11 9.99 -6.92
C GLY A 20 -27.52 10.13 -5.44
N ASP A 21 -26.99 9.27 -4.56
CA ASP A 21 -27.21 9.42 -3.11
C ASP A 21 -26.46 10.65 -2.56
N LYS A 22 -27.06 11.30 -1.56
CA LYS A 22 -26.57 12.54 -0.94
C LYS A 22 -25.63 12.29 0.24
N GLY A 23 -25.05 11.08 0.34
CA GLY A 23 -24.11 10.71 1.39
C GLY A 23 -22.78 11.48 1.36
N VAL A 24 -22.51 12.24 0.29
CA VAL A 24 -21.32 13.07 0.11
C VAL A 24 -21.65 14.55 0.37
N LEU A 25 -20.67 15.33 0.82
CA LEU A 25 -20.77 16.78 0.93
C LEU A 25 -21.29 17.41 -0.37
N LYS A 26 -22.20 18.37 -0.26
CA LYS A 26 -22.76 19.07 -1.43
C LYS A 26 -21.65 19.83 -2.16
N GLN A 27 -21.46 19.52 -3.44
CA GLN A 27 -20.48 20.18 -4.30
C GLN A 27 -21.20 21.17 -5.23
N LYS A 28 -20.70 22.41 -5.32
CA LYS A 28 -21.20 23.45 -6.22
C LYS A 28 -20.01 24.20 -6.82
N GLY A 29 -20.04 24.46 -8.12
CA GLY A 29 -19.02 25.25 -8.82
C GLY A 29 -17.77 24.47 -9.29
N ILE A 30 -17.75 23.15 -9.17
CA ILE A 30 -16.67 22.30 -9.70
C ILE A 30 -17.03 21.89 -11.12
N VAL A 31 -16.17 22.20 -12.08
CA VAL A 31 -16.33 21.82 -13.50
C VAL A 31 -15.21 20.86 -13.88
N THR A 32 -15.57 19.68 -14.37
CA THR A 32 -14.62 18.63 -14.77
C THR A 32 -14.66 18.46 -16.27
N TYR A 33 -13.49 18.54 -16.91
CA TYR A 33 -13.33 18.30 -18.34
C TYR A 33 -12.62 16.96 -18.57
N SER A 34 -13.04 16.22 -19.59
CA SER A 34 -12.41 14.98 -20.01
C SER A 34 -12.41 14.86 -21.53
N MET A 35 -11.44 14.14 -22.09
CA MET A 35 -11.43 13.79 -23.51
C MET A 35 -11.73 12.31 -23.69
N SER A 36 -12.43 11.97 -24.77
CA SER A 36 -12.68 10.57 -25.14
C SER A 36 -11.37 9.77 -25.21
N PRO A 37 -11.29 8.55 -24.64
CA PRO A 37 -10.09 7.71 -24.73
C PRO A 37 -9.66 7.40 -26.16
N PHE A 38 -10.61 7.32 -27.11
CA PHE A 38 -10.33 7.10 -28.53
C PHE A 38 -9.64 8.29 -29.21
N LYS A 39 -9.61 9.46 -28.55
CA LYS A 39 -8.89 10.65 -29.00
C LYS A 39 -7.54 10.83 -28.29
N GLN A 40 -7.12 9.88 -27.47
CA GLN A 40 -5.89 9.92 -26.69
C GLN A 40 -4.94 8.78 -27.06
N ARG A 41 -3.64 8.99 -26.86
CA ARG A 41 -2.63 7.92 -26.97
C ARG A 41 -2.55 7.16 -25.65
N ALA A 42 -2.91 5.89 -25.63
CA ALA A 42 -3.02 5.09 -24.41
C ALA A 42 -1.70 4.95 -23.61
N THR A 43 -0.56 4.81 -24.29
CA THR A 43 0.75 4.52 -23.67
C THR A 43 1.75 5.68 -23.75
N HIS A 44 1.25 6.90 -23.94
CA HIS A 44 2.11 8.07 -24.07
C HIS A 44 3.01 8.27 -22.84
N HIS A 45 4.32 8.27 -23.05
CA HIS A 45 5.35 8.36 -22.00
C HIS A 45 5.26 7.31 -20.89
N LEU A 46 4.65 6.15 -21.15
CA LEU A 46 4.48 5.10 -20.14
C LEU A 46 5.80 4.79 -19.41
N ILE A 47 6.86 4.49 -20.15
CA ILE A 47 8.16 4.08 -19.57
C ILE A 47 8.80 5.23 -18.78
N ARG A 48 8.93 6.41 -19.40
CA ARG A 48 9.53 7.59 -18.75
C ARG A 48 8.78 7.97 -17.47
N ASN A 49 7.45 8.02 -17.54
CA ASN A 49 6.62 8.37 -16.39
C ASN A 49 6.64 7.28 -15.32
N TYR A 50 6.67 6.01 -15.71
CA TYR A 50 6.74 4.88 -14.79
C TYR A 50 8.03 4.93 -13.98
N ILE A 51 9.18 5.11 -14.63
CA ILE A 51 10.48 5.16 -13.95
C ILE A 51 10.56 6.40 -13.05
N LEU A 52 10.28 7.60 -13.57
CA LEU A 52 10.47 8.84 -12.82
C LEU A 52 9.46 8.98 -11.68
N ASN A 53 8.17 8.70 -11.93
CA ASN A 53 7.18 8.74 -10.86
C ASN A 53 7.30 7.54 -9.91
N GLY A 54 7.70 6.37 -10.41
CA GLY A 54 7.99 5.21 -9.58
C GLY A 54 9.08 5.53 -8.57
N TYR A 55 10.23 6.05 -9.03
CA TYR A 55 11.31 6.50 -8.16
C TYR A 55 10.83 7.55 -7.16
N ARG A 56 10.15 8.61 -7.60
CA ARG A 56 9.62 9.66 -6.73
C ARG A 56 8.69 9.13 -5.64
N ARG A 57 7.85 8.13 -5.95
CA ARG A 57 6.91 7.52 -4.98
C ARG A 57 7.63 6.59 -4.02
N LEU A 58 8.59 5.81 -4.51
CA LEU A 58 9.37 4.87 -3.69
C LEU A 58 10.33 5.61 -2.75
N SER A 59 10.98 6.68 -3.22
CA SER A 59 11.92 7.46 -2.41
C SER A 59 11.23 8.15 -1.23
N GLY A 60 10.03 8.70 -1.43
CA GLY A 60 9.24 9.31 -0.35
C GLY A 60 8.79 8.33 0.74
N GLN A 61 8.77 7.03 0.44
CA GLN A 61 8.41 5.97 1.40
C GLN A 61 9.62 5.15 1.85
N PHE A 62 10.81 5.45 1.33
CA PHE A 62 12.01 4.63 1.52
C PHE A 62 12.29 4.33 2.98
N VAL A 63 12.30 5.38 3.82
CA VAL A 63 12.64 5.30 5.24
C VAL A 63 11.68 4.39 6.01
N TYR A 64 10.39 4.41 5.67
CA TYR A 64 9.36 3.68 6.42
C TYR A 64 9.46 2.17 6.26
N TRP A 65 9.94 1.68 5.12
CA TRP A 65 10.16 0.24 4.92
C TRP A 65 11.63 -0.14 5.12
N SER A 66 12.58 0.69 4.73
CA SER A 66 14.00 0.32 4.79
C SER A 66 14.50 0.14 6.22
N ILE A 67 14.03 0.96 7.17
CA ILE A 67 14.39 0.82 8.59
C ILE A 67 13.94 -0.53 9.18
N PRO A 68 12.65 -0.91 9.16
CA PRO A 68 12.25 -2.20 9.71
C PRO A 68 12.88 -3.39 8.99
N PHE A 69 13.09 -3.30 7.67
CA PHE A 69 13.83 -4.32 6.93
C PHE A 69 15.29 -4.44 7.38
N ALA A 70 15.98 -3.32 7.56
CA ALA A 70 17.36 -3.30 8.03
C ALA A 70 17.49 -3.88 9.45
N ILE A 71 16.57 -3.54 10.35
CA ILE A 71 16.55 -4.09 11.71
C ILE A 71 16.28 -5.59 11.70
N GLY A 72 15.28 -6.02 10.93
CA GLY A 72 14.92 -7.44 10.82
C GLY A 72 16.07 -8.27 10.24
N TYR A 73 16.65 -7.82 9.14
CA TYR A 73 17.77 -8.51 8.49
C TYR A 73 19.05 -8.45 9.33
N GLY A 74 19.33 -7.32 9.98
CA GLY A 74 20.48 -7.17 10.87
C GLY A 74 20.42 -8.12 12.06
N THR A 75 19.25 -8.21 12.70
CA THR A 75 19.02 -9.15 13.81
C THR A 75 19.18 -10.60 13.35
N TYR A 76 18.62 -10.95 12.19
CA TYR A 76 18.75 -12.29 11.62
C TYR A 76 20.21 -12.65 11.32
N ALA A 77 20.96 -11.75 10.69
CA ALA A 77 22.35 -11.98 10.32
C ALA A 77 23.24 -12.18 11.57
N TRP A 78 23.02 -11.37 12.61
CA TRP A 78 23.69 -11.53 13.89
C TRP A 78 23.33 -12.85 14.58
N ALA A 79 22.04 -13.19 14.68
CA ALA A 79 21.61 -14.42 15.33
C ALA A 79 22.20 -15.66 14.64
N LYS A 80 22.25 -15.66 13.30
CA LYS A 80 22.84 -16.75 12.51
C LYS A 80 24.35 -16.88 12.72
N SER A 81 25.09 -15.78 12.76
CA SER A 81 26.54 -15.83 13.00
C SER A 81 26.86 -16.23 14.43
N TYR A 82 26.06 -15.77 15.40
CA TYR A 82 26.20 -16.12 16.81
C TYR A 82 25.89 -17.60 17.05
N ASP A 83 24.82 -18.15 16.48
CA ASP A 83 24.49 -19.58 16.55
C ASP A 83 25.60 -20.45 15.94
N ALA A 84 26.15 -20.05 14.79
CA ALA A 84 27.28 -20.75 14.18
C ALA A 84 28.54 -20.70 15.06
N TRP A 85 28.80 -19.56 15.71
CA TRP A 85 29.90 -19.44 16.67
C TRP A 85 29.67 -20.32 17.90
N GLN A 86 28.48 -20.31 18.48
CA GLN A 86 28.12 -21.08 19.67
C GLN A 86 28.36 -22.59 19.47
N ASN A 87 28.02 -23.10 18.28
CA ASN A 87 28.24 -24.51 17.91
C ASN A 87 29.68 -24.81 17.44
N SER A 88 30.58 -23.84 17.48
CA SER A 88 31.99 -24.00 17.09
C SER A 88 32.86 -24.46 18.25
N LYS A 89 33.99 -25.08 17.92
CA LYS A 89 35.01 -25.47 18.93
C LYS A 89 35.55 -24.28 19.72
N ALA A 90 35.60 -23.09 19.09
CA ALA A 90 36.11 -21.88 19.73
C ALA A 90 35.18 -21.42 20.87
N ALA A 91 33.86 -21.48 20.67
CA ALA A 91 32.90 -21.18 21.73
C ALA A 91 32.93 -22.21 22.86
N HIS A 92 33.03 -23.50 22.52
CA HIS A 92 33.16 -24.55 23.54
C HIS A 92 34.45 -24.42 24.37
N ALA A 93 35.56 -23.97 23.75
CA ALA A 93 36.81 -23.69 24.45
C ALA A 93 36.71 -22.42 25.32
N HIS A 94 36.00 -21.39 24.85
CA HIS A 94 35.73 -20.17 25.64
C HIS A 94 34.81 -20.43 26.85
N GLY A 95 33.80 -21.30 26.71
CA GLY A 95 32.88 -21.65 27.80
C GLY A 95 33.45 -22.60 28.86
N HIS A 96 34.53 -23.33 28.54
CA HIS A 96 35.19 -24.24 29.48
C HIS A 96 36.16 -23.55 30.47
N GLY A 97 36.31 -22.22 30.40
CA GLY A 97 37.18 -21.42 31.28
C GLY A 97 36.45 -20.70 32.43
N GLU A 98 35.13 -20.83 32.52
CA GLU A 98 34.31 -20.26 33.61
C GLU A 98 33.72 -21.38 34.48
N HIS A 99 34.59 -22.21 35.07
CA HIS A 99 34.28 -23.09 36.20
C HIS A 99 35.50 -23.22 37.12
#